data_AF-A0A7L8SPE9-F1
#
_entry.id   AF-A0A7L8SPE9-F1
#
_cell.length_a   1.000
_cell.length_b   1.000
_cell.length_c   1.000
_cell.angle_alpha   90.00
_cell.angle_beta   90.00
_cell.angle_gamma   90.00
#
_symmetry.space_group_name_H-M   'P 1'
#
loop_
_entity.id
_entity.type
_entity.pdbx_description
1 polymer ?
#
loop_
_entity_poly.entity_id
_entity_poly.type
_entity_poly.pdbx_seq_one_letter_code
_entity_poly.pdbx_strand_id
1 'polypeptide(L)'
;MSLSCLAVAGSAGAAELELQGRRLVVSGTLDGSKVKAFTEHLSSGTVRTVVFEDSFGGTAEAAGAYADAIRESGVQTEVRGHCMAACAYAFLAGKTHRFGHGLQVNGILVPVATRPTAAELAVRWRGEEARKTLADFTPAPANADAARPIETNATAPAPKDNWQPDHGVLFTASPTLFGRIYNTYYCDGTQGRDFSKCERLSDADPYKLGVLTE
;
A
#
# COMPACT_ATOMS: atom_id res chain seq x y z
N MET A 1 -40.67 7.29 14.61
CA MET A 1 -40.05 6.44 13.57
C MET A 1 -38.55 6.61 13.68
N SER A 2 -37.88 5.74 14.42
CA SER A 2 -36.42 5.76 14.54
C SER A 2 -35.83 4.98 13.37
N LEU A 3 -35.11 5.66 12.47
CA LEU A 3 -34.23 5.01 11.51
C LEU A 3 -32.97 4.56 12.26
N SER A 4 -32.87 3.26 12.53
CA SER A 4 -31.61 2.63 12.94
C SER A 4 -30.71 2.52 11.71
N CYS A 5 -29.69 3.37 11.61
CA CYS A 5 -28.58 3.15 10.69
C CYS A 5 -27.80 1.91 11.16
N LEU A 6 -27.98 0.79 10.46
CA LEU A 6 -27.07 -0.34 10.52
C LEU A 6 -25.76 0.09 9.85
N ALA A 7 -24.77 0.45 10.66
CA ALA A 7 -23.40 0.59 10.20
C ALA A 7 -22.88 -0.81 9.84
N VAL A 8 -22.77 -1.10 8.54
CA VAL A 8 -22.06 -2.27 8.05
C VAL A 8 -20.58 -2.01 8.30
N ALA A 9 -20.06 -2.53 9.42
CA ALA A 9 -18.63 -2.69 9.61
C ALA A 9 -18.16 -3.71 8.57
N GLY A 10 -17.64 -3.22 7.44
CA GLY A 10 -17.01 -4.07 6.44
C GLY A 10 -15.84 -4.79 7.09
N SER A 11 -15.99 -6.10 7.35
CA SER A 11 -14.84 -6.98 7.49
C SER A 11 -13.97 -6.75 6.25
N ALA A 12 -12.71 -6.37 6.43
CA ALA A 12 -11.77 -6.31 5.32
C ALA A 12 -11.67 -7.74 4.76
N GLY A 13 -12.41 -8.01 3.68
CA GLY A 13 -12.42 -9.30 3.01
C GLY A 13 -11.06 -9.59 2.41
N ALA A 14 -10.87 -10.83 1.97
CA ALA A 14 -9.78 -11.17 1.06
C ALA A 14 -9.80 -10.25 -0.16
N ALA A 15 -8.69 -10.16 -0.89
CA ALA A 15 -8.63 -9.36 -2.10
C ALA A 15 -9.75 -9.75 -3.06
N GLU A 16 -10.43 -8.76 -3.63
CA GLU A 16 -11.37 -8.96 -4.74
C GLU A 16 -10.86 -8.25 -5.99
N LEU A 17 -11.11 -8.87 -7.15
CA LEU A 17 -10.65 -8.39 -8.45
C LEU A 17 -11.85 -8.17 -9.38
N GLU A 18 -11.99 -6.96 -9.90
CA GLU A 18 -13.05 -6.62 -10.85
C GLU A 18 -12.47 -5.95 -12.10
N LEU A 19 -12.70 -6.56 -13.26
CA LEU A 19 -12.26 -6.00 -14.53
C LEU A 19 -13.31 -5.01 -15.07
N GLN A 20 -12.96 -3.73 -15.09
CA GLN A 20 -13.77 -2.63 -15.60
C GLN A 20 -13.14 -2.04 -16.87
N GLY A 21 -13.39 -2.69 -18.01
CA GLY A 21 -12.80 -2.31 -19.29
C GLY A 21 -11.27 -2.43 -19.27
N ARG A 22 -10.55 -1.31 -19.29
CA ARG A 22 -9.07 -1.27 -19.21
C ARG A 22 -8.55 -1.07 -17.79
N ARG A 23 -9.43 -1.11 -16.79
CA ARG A 23 -9.09 -0.96 -15.38
C ARG A 23 -9.30 -2.28 -14.66
N LEU A 24 -8.35 -2.67 -13.82
CA LEU A 24 -8.53 -3.76 -12.87
C LEU A 24 -8.70 -3.14 -11.49
N VAL A 25 -9.90 -3.20 -10.93
CA VAL A 25 -10.19 -2.72 -9.58
C VAL A 25 -9.82 -3.81 -8.60
N VAL A 26 -9.09 -3.43 -7.56
CA VAL A 26 -8.61 -4.30 -6.49
C VAL A 26 -9.06 -3.70 -5.16
N SER A 27 -9.84 -4.44 -4.41
CA SER A 27 -10.35 -4.02 -3.10
C SER A 27 -10.08 -5.05 -2.03
N GLY A 28 -10.19 -4.66 -0.76
CA GLY A 28 -9.95 -5.56 0.37
C GLY A 28 -8.47 -5.85 0.63
N THR A 29 -8.20 -6.96 1.30
CA THR A 29 -6.87 -7.27 1.83
C THR A 29 -5.98 -7.95 0.79
N LEU A 30 -4.78 -7.41 0.53
CA LEU A 30 -3.82 -8.05 -0.37
C LEU A 30 -3.12 -9.25 0.31
N ASP A 31 -3.87 -10.29 0.63
CA ASP A 31 -3.43 -11.49 1.36
C ASP A 31 -2.66 -12.52 0.52
N GLY A 32 -2.39 -12.20 -0.75
CA GLY A 32 -1.68 -13.07 -1.68
C GLY A 32 -2.56 -14.10 -2.41
N SER A 33 -3.79 -14.36 -1.96
CA SER A 33 -4.65 -15.42 -2.52
C SER A 33 -5.06 -15.17 -3.97
N LYS A 34 -5.11 -13.90 -4.40
CA LYS A 34 -5.48 -13.49 -5.76
C LYS A 34 -4.30 -13.15 -6.68
N VAL A 35 -3.05 -13.28 -6.23
CA VAL A 35 -1.86 -12.89 -7.01
C VAL A 35 -1.85 -13.55 -8.39
N LYS A 36 -2.14 -14.86 -8.48
CA LYS A 36 -2.16 -15.57 -9.77
C LYS A 36 -3.18 -14.95 -10.74
N ALA A 37 -4.43 -14.80 -10.30
CA ALA A 37 -5.50 -14.23 -11.13
C ALA A 37 -5.20 -12.77 -11.51
N PHE A 38 -4.63 -12.00 -10.59
CA PHE A 38 -4.17 -10.64 -10.83
C PHE A 38 -3.12 -10.60 -11.95
N THR A 39 -2.07 -11.43 -11.85
CA THR A 39 -1.02 -11.53 -12.87
C THR A 39 -1.59 -11.95 -14.24
N GLU A 40 -2.54 -12.88 -14.27
CA GLU A 40 -3.22 -13.29 -15.51
C GLU A 40 -3.98 -12.12 -16.16
N HIS A 41 -4.71 -11.32 -15.38
CA HIS A 41 -5.37 -10.11 -15.88
C HIS A 41 -4.37 -9.11 -16.48
N LEU A 42 -3.23 -8.87 -15.82
CA LEU A 42 -2.21 -7.94 -16.32
C LEU A 42 -1.51 -8.47 -17.57
N SER A 43 -1.22 -9.78 -17.61
CA SER A 43 -0.56 -10.45 -18.73
C SER A 43 -1.41 -10.48 -20.01
N SER A 44 -2.73 -10.32 -19.88
CA SER A 44 -3.62 -10.17 -21.04
C SER A 44 -3.33 -8.93 -21.90
N GLY A 45 -2.62 -7.92 -21.37
CA GLY A 45 -2.32 -6.65 -22.05
C GLY A 45 -3.52 -5.69 -22.18
N THR A 46 -4.70 -6.10 -21.72
CA THR A 46 -5.94 -5.30 -21.75
C THR A 46 -5.92 -4.22 -20.67
N VAL A 47 -5.47 -4.58 -19.46
CA VAL A 47 -5.39 -3.67 -18.31
C VAL A 47 -4.33 -2.60 -18.57
N ARG A 48 -4.68 -1.35 -18.27
CA ARG A 48 -3.76 -0.20 -18.31
C ARG A 48 -3.62 0.50 -16.98
N THR A 49 -4.60 0.33 -16.11
CA THR A 49 -4.59 0.93 -14.77
C THR A 49 -5.08 -0.11 -13.77
N VAL A 50 -4.29 -0.35 -12.75
CA VAL A 50 -4.74 -1.04 -11.53
C VAL A 50 -5.29 0.02 -10.59
N VAL A 51 -6.53 -0.13 -10.17
CA VAL A 51 -7.20 0.80 -9.25
C VAL A 51 -7.32 0.10 -7.91
N PHE A 52 -6.59 0.56 -6.91
CA PHE A 52 -6.76 0.11 -5.53
C PHE A 52 -7.90 0.90 -4.89
N GLU A 53 -8.99 0.23 -4.53
CA GLU A 53 -10.18 0.83 -3.94
C GLU A 53 -10.39 0.29 -2.54
N ASP A 54 -10.18 1.14 -1.53
CA ASP A 54 -10.23 0.77 -0.11
C ASP A 54 -9.54 -0.59 0.15
N SER A 55 -8.25 -0.63 -0.23
CA SER A 55 -7.42 -1.83 -0.16
C SER A 55 -6.35 -1.69 0.93
N PHE A 56 -6.13 -2.76 1.67
CA PHE A 56 -5.39 -2.70 2.93
C PHE A 56 -4.46 -3.89 3.08
N GLY A 57 -3.42 -3.74 3.91
CA GLY A 57 -2.73 -4.87 4.53
C GLY A 57 -2.20 -5.89 3.53
N GLY A 58 -1.89 -7.09 4.02
CA GLY A 58 -1.20 -8.14 3.28
C GLY A 58 0.14 -8.46 3.92
N THR A 59 0.77 -9.56 3.51
CA THR A 59 2.15 -9.85 3.92
C THR A 59 3.14 -9.12 3.02
N ALA A 60 4.38 -8.94 3.48
CA ALA A 60 5.47 -8.42 2.64
C ALA A 60 5.67 -9.23 1.34
N GLU A 61 5.48 -10.55 1.38
CA GLU A 61 5.55 -11.41 0.20
C GLU A 61 4.42 -11.12 -0.78
N ALA A 62 3.18 -10.96 -0.29
CA ALA A 62 2.06 -10.58 -1.14
C ALA A 62 2.28 -9.20 -1.76
N ALA A 63 2.75 -8.23 -0.97
CA ALA A 63 3.12 -6.89 -1.42
C ALA A 63 4.12 -6.95 -2.59
N GLY A 64 5.19 -7.73 -2.42
CA GLY A 64 6.21 -7.94 -3.44
C GLY A 64 5.64 -8.56 -4.71
N ALA A 65 4.84 -9.62 -4.57
CA ALA A 65 4.28 -10.32 -5.73
C ALA A 65 3.32 -9.44 -6.56
N TYR A 66 2.45 -8.66 -5.92
CA TYR A 66 1.61 -7.69 -6.64
C TYR A 66 2.46 -6.60 -7.30
N ALA A 67 3.46 -6.06 -6.59
CA ALA A 67 4.33 -5.02 -7.09
C ALA A 67 5.14 -5.49 -8.32
N ASP A 68 5.66 -6.71 -8.30
CA ASP A 68 6.44 -7.25 -9.42
C ASP A 68 5.57 -7.48 -10.65
N ALA A 69 4.36 -8.04 -10.48
CA ALA A 69 3.40 -8.16 -11.59
C ALA A 69 3.02 -6.80 -12.20
N ILE A 70 2.90 -5.75 -11.39
CA ILE A 70 2.64 -4.38 -11.86
C ILE A 70 3.84 -3.83 -12.65
N ARG A 71 5.07 -4.00 -12.14
CA ARG A 71 6.29 -3.55 -12.82
C ARG A 71 6.50 -4.25 -14.15
N GLU A 72 6.32 -5.57 -14.18
CA GLU A 72 6.48 -6.40 -15.38
C GLU A 72 5.47 -6.03 -16.46
N SER A 73 4.23 -5.72 -16.08
CA SER A 73 3.20 -5.30 -17.03
C SER A 73 3.29 -3.84 -17.45
N GLY A 74 3.96 -2.98 -16.68
CA GLY A 74 4.13 -1.55 -16.97
C GLY A 74 2.82 -0.74 -16.90
N VAL A 75 1.85 -1.22 -16.12
CA VAL A 75 0.54 -0.54 -15.92
C VAL A 75 0.66 0.67 -15.00
N GLN A 76 -0.32 1.57 -15.09
CA GLN A 76 -0.48 2.69 -14.15
C GLN A 76 -1.18 2.21 -12.88
N THR A 77 -1.02 2.91 -11.78
CA THR A 77 -1.73 2.65 -10.52
C THR A 77 -2.53 3.88 -10.10
N GLU A 78 -3.72 3.62 -9.53
CA GLU A 78 -4.64 4.64 -9.05
C GLU A 78 -5.19 4.23 -7.69
N VAL A 79 -5.30 5.16 -6.74
CA VAL A 79 -5.96 4.89 -5.45
C VAL A 79 -7.29 5.64 -5.34
N ARG A 80 -8.34 4.91 -4.95
CA ARG A 80 -9.66 5.45 -4.59
C ARG A 80 -9.95 5.09 -3.14
N GLY A 81 -10.24 6.09 -2.31
CA GLY A 81 -10.34 5.88 -0.88
C GLY A 81 -8.96 5.61 -0.29
N HIS A 82 -8.81 4.50 0.43
CA HIS A 82 -7.60 4.23 1.21
C HIS A 82 -6.76 3.08 0.66
N CYS A 83 -5.45 3.22 0.75
CA CYS A 83 -4.48 2.21 0.34
C CYS A 83 -3.36 2.11 1.38
N MET A 84 -3.36 1.05 2.19
CA MET A 84 -2.46 0.93 3.35
C MET A 84 -1.59 -0.33 3.27
N ALA A 85 -0.34 -0.23 3.74
CA ALA A 85 0.60 -1.35 3.83
C ALA A 85 0.94 -2.01 2.49
N ALA A 86 0.66 -3.31 2.30
CA ALA A 86 0.99 -3.99 1.03
C ALA A 86 0.36 -3.30 -0.17
N CYS A 87 -0.85 -2.75 -0.01
CA CYS A 87 -1.47 -1.92 -1.06
C CYS A 87 -0.58 -0.73 -1.43
N ALA A 88 -0.05 -0.01 -0.44
CA ALA A 88 0.78 1.17 -0.69
C ALA A 88 2.06 0.80 -1.47
N TYR A 89 2.65 -0.36 -1.18
CA TYR A 89 3.80 -0.88 -1.93
C TYR A 89 3.44 -1.28 -3.36
N ALA A 90 2.33 -1.99 -3.56
CA ALA A 90 1.87 -2.37 -4.88
C ALA A 90 1.50 -1.14 -5.72
N PHE A 91 0.90 -0.12 -5.11
CA PHE A 91 0.60 1.16 -5.74
C PHE A 91 1.86 1.85 -6.27
N LEU A 92 2.92 1.93 -5.46
CA LEU A 92 4.19 2.57 -5.84
C LEU A 92 4.95 1.83 -6.96
N ALA A 93 4.51 0.62 -7.32
CA ALA A 93 5.11 -0.18 -8.38
C ALA A 93 4.64 0.22 -9.79
N GLY A 94 3.59 1.05 -9.88
CA GLY A 94 3.03 1.51 -11.15
C GLY A 94 4.02 2.31 -11.98
N LYS A 95 3.83 2.31 -13.31
CA LYS A 95 4.60 3.17 -14.22
C LYS A 95 4.35 4.65 -13.93
N THR A 96 3.09 4.98 -13.64
CA THR A 96 2.68 6.24 -13.03
C THR A 96 1.68 5.94 -11.93
N HIS A 97 1.62 6.78 -10.92
CA HIS A 97 0.84 6.59 -9.70
C HIS A 97 0.06 7.88 -9.42
N ARG A 98 -1.25 7.75 -9.23
CA ARG A 98 -2.13 8.90 -8.97
C ARG A 98 -3.23 8.59 -7.96
N PHE A 99 -3.81 9.65 -7.41
CA PHE A 99 -5.09 9.54 -6.73
C PHE A 99 -6.24 9.58 -7.74
N GLY A 100 -7.28 8.82 -7.45
CA GLY A 100 -8.51 8.78 -8.22
C GLY A 100 -9.27 10.09 -8.18
N HIS A 101 -10.07 10.31 -9.21
CA HIS A 101 -10.95 11.46 -9.32
C HIS A 101 -12.25 11.19 -8.54
N GLY A 102 -12.86 12.22 -7.95
CA GLY A 102 -14.07 12.08 -7.13
C GLY A 102 -14.11 13.03 -5.93
N LEU A 103 -15.17 12.92 -5.13
CA LEU A 103 -15.37 13.74 -3.92
C LEU A 103 -14.87 13.05 -2.64
N GLN A 104 -14.37 11.81 -2.74
CA GLN A 104 -13.72 11.18 -1.60
C GLN A 104 -12.33 11.78 -1.31
N VAL A 105 -11.94 11.70 -0.05
CA VAL A 105 -10.55 11.82 0.37
C VAL A 105 -9.83 10.55 -0.06
N ASN A 106 -8.70 10.70 -0.73
CA ASN A 106 -7.83 9.57 -1.02
C ASN A 106 -6.62 9.60 -0.09
N GLY A 107 -6.17 8.43 0.34
CA GLY A 107 -5.07 8.30 1.28
C GLY A 107 -4.21 7.07 0.99
N ILE A 108 -2.89 7.23 1.07
CA ILE A 108 -1.93 6.13 1.09
C ILE A 108 -1.13 6.19 2.37
N LEU A 109 -1.16 5.12 3.17
CA LEU A 109 -0.27 4.96 4.33
C LEU A 109 0.85 4.00 3.96
N VAL A 110 2.04 4.55 3.72
CA VAL A 110 3.24 3.74 3.53
C VAL A 110 3.88 3.51 4.91
N PRO A 111 3.99 2.27 5.37
CA PRO A 111 4.59 2.06 6.68
C PRO A 111 6.11 2.32 6.63
N VAL A 112 6.66 2.73 7.77
CA VAL A 112 8.09 3.04 7.94
C VAL A 112 8.54 2.58 9.30
N ALA A 113 9.77 2.07 9.46
CA ALA A 113 10.25 1.64 10.78
C ALA A 113 10.54 2.82 11.73
N THR A 114 10.98 3.95 11.19
CA THR A 114 11.36 5.16 11.94
C THR A 114 10.83 6.41 11.23
N ARG A 115 10.76 7.53 11.96
CA ARG A 115 10.36 8.83 11.41
C ARG A 115 11.33 9.28 10.31
N PRO A 116 10.88 9.42 9.06
CA PRO A 116 11.74 9.87 7.98
C PRO A 116 11.82 11.39 7.94
N THR A 117 12.94 11.90 7.47
CA THR A 117 13.11 13.29 7.06
C THR A 117 12.50 13.52 5.66
N ALA A 118 12.18 14.77 5.34
CA ALA A 118 11.67 15.12 4.01
C ALA A 118 12.68 14.78 2.89
N ALA A 119 13.98 14.92 3.15
CA ALA A 119 15.04 14.57 2.21
C ALA A 119 15.08 13.06 1.93
N GLU A 120 14.93 12.22 2.96
CA GLU A 120 14.85 10.77 2.80
C GLU A 120 13.60 10.38 1.99
N LEU A 121 12.46 10.99 2.26
CA LEU A 121 11.23 10.71 1.49
C LEU A 121 11.37 11.07 0.00
N ALA A 122 12.14 12.10 -0.34
CA ALA A 122 12.27 12.58 -1.72
C ALA A 122 13.01 11.60 -2.64
N VAL A 123 13.92 10.81 -2.07
CA VAL A 123 14.69 9.79 -2.81
C VAL A 123 14.08 8.40 -2.71
N ARG A 124 13.30 8.14 -1.65
CA ARG A 124 12.80 6.80 -1.28
C ARG A 124 11.93 6.12 -2.33
N TRP A 125 11.17 6.89 -3.10
CA TRP A 125 10.14 6.36 -4.00
C TRP A 125 10.56 6.33 -5.47
N ARG A 126 11.86 6.50 -5.75
CA ARG A 126 12.40 6.58 -7.12
C ARG A 126 13.41 5.47 -7.38
N GLY A 127 13.37 4.89 -8.58
CA GLY A 127 14.37 3.91 -9.04
C GLY A 127 14.43 2.64 -8.18
N GLU A 128 15.63 2.06 -8.03
CA GLU A 128 15.83 0.81 -7.26
C GLU A 128 15.57 0.96 -5.76
N GLU A 129 15.65 2.17 -5.19
CA GLU A 129 15.38 2.41 -3.76
C GLU A 129 13.91 2.11 -3.39
N ALA A 130 12.98 2.30 -4.33
CA ALA A 130 11.57 1.97 -4.14
C ALA A 130 11.31 0.46 -3.92
N ARG A 131 12.24 -0.41 -4.35
CA ARG A 131 12.15 -1.86 -4.13
C ARG A 131 12.68 -2.29 -2.76
N LYS A 132 13.66 -1.57 -2.20
CA LYS A 132 14.41 -1.98 -1.00
C LYS A 132 13.58 -1.94 0.28
N THR A 133 12.56 -1.08 0.36
CA THR A 133 11.82 -0.83 1.60
C THR A 133 10.87 -1.95 2.03
N LEU A 134 10.60 -2.93 1.16
CA LEU A 134 9.84 -4.14 1.54
C LEU A 134 10.61 -4.97 2.58
N ALA A 135 11.95 -4.95 2.54
CA ALA A 135 12.80 -5.72 3.44
C ALA A 135 12.67 -5.28 4.91
N ASP A 136 12.26 -4.03 5.17
CA ASP A 136 12.03 -3.53 6.53
C ASP A 136 10.80 -4.20 7.21
N PHE A 137 9.93 -4.84 6.42
CA PHE A 137 8.72 -5.53 6.88
C PHE A 137 8.91 -7.04 6.98
N THR A 138 10.00 -7.56 6.42
CA THR A 138 10.40 -8.95 6.58
C THR A 138 11.38 -9.04 7.76
N PRO A 139 11.10 -9.82 8.82
CA PRO A 139 12.11 -10.06 9.85
C PRO A 139 13.38 -10.62 9.20
N ALA A 140 14.54 -10.05 9.55
CA ALA A 140 15.82 -10.60 9.13
C ALA A 140 15.91 -12.07 9.59
N PRO A 141 16.41 -13.02 8.77
CA PRO A 141 16.59 -14.39 9.21
C PRO A 141 17.53 -14.37 10.42
N ALA A 142 17.01 -14.80 11.57
CA ALA A 142 17.79 -14.90 12.79
C ALA A 142 18.96 -15.87 12.55
N ASN A 143 20.18 -15.33 12.58
CA ASN A 143 21.47 -16.00 12.72
C ASN A 143 21.58 -17.40 12.09
N ALA A 144 22.15 -17.46 10.88
CA ALA A 144 22.72 -18.68 10.32
C ALA A 144 24.06 -19.05 10.99
N ASP A 145 24.13 -19.01 12.32
CA ASP A 145 25.25 -19.51 13.11
C ASP A 145 24.81 -20.75 13.89
N ALA A 146 25.58 -21.83 13.68
CA ALA A 146 25.45 -23.18 14.24
C ALA A 146 24.47 -24.13 13.51
N ALA A 147 24.84 -24.57 12.32
CA ALA A 147 24.37 -25.84 11.78
C ALA A 147 24.89 -27.01 12.64
N ARG A 148 23.99 -27.61 13.44
CA ARG A 148 24.01 -29.05 13.73
C ARG A 148 22.78 -29.66 13.06
N PRO A 149 22.91 -30.81 12.38
CA PRO A 149 21.78 -31.38 11.64
C PRO A 149 20.86 -32.11 12.62
N ILE A 150 19.59 -31.70 12.65
CA ILE A 150 18.51 -32.53 13.19
C ILE A 150 17.39 -32.58 12.15
N GLU A 151 17.01 -33.81 11.85
CA GLU A 151 16.03 -34.24 10.86
C GLU A 151 14.59 -33.77 11.18
N THR A 152 13.89 -33.41 10.11
CA THR A 152 12.43 -33.48 9.84
C THR A 152 11.38 -32.99 10.84
N ASN A 153 10.43 -32.25 10.25
CA ASN A 153 9.08 -31.88 10.73
C ASN A 153 8.97 -30.75 11.76
N ALA A 154 9.10 -29.52 11.26
CA ALA A 154 8.19 -28.45 11.62
C ALA A 154 8.13 -27.46 10.45
N THR A 155 6.93 -27.22 9.92
CA THR A 155 6.65 -26.04 9.09
C THR A 155 7.14 -24.84 9.89
N ALA A 156 8.22 -24.19 9.42
CA ALA A 156 8.69 -22.97 10.03
C ALA A 156 7.50 -21.99 10.09
N PRO A 157 7.21 -21.36 11.24
CA PRO A 157 6.20 -20.32 11.28
C PRO A 157 6.59 -19.27 10.24
N ALA A 158 5.67 -18.95 9.33
CA ALA A 158 5.89 -17.91 8.35
C ALA A 158 6.38 -16.64 9.09
N PRO A 159 7.40 -15.94 8.57
CA PRO A 159 7.92 -14.74 9.19
C PRO A 159 6.76 -13.79 9.50
N LYS A 160 6.61 -13.41 10.78
CA LYS A 160 5.55 -12.49 11.20
C LYS A 160 5.91 -11.10 10.67
N ASP A 161 4.99 -10.53 9.89
CA ASP A 161 5.06 -9.16 9.41
C ASP A 161 5.11 -8.19 10.62
N ASN A 162 6.02 -7.23 10.59
CA ASN A 162 6.22 -6.24 11.65
C ASN A 162 5.42 -4.94 11.42
N TRP A 163 4.58 -4.89 10.39
CA TRP A 163 3.73 -3.75 10.09
C TRP A 163 2.72 -3.42 11.21
N GLN A 164 2.56 -2.13 11.52
CA GLN A 164 1.52 -1.60 12.41
C GLN A 164 0.56 -0.69 11.64
N PRO A 165 -0.77 -0.87 11.76
CA PRO A 165 -1.76 -0.19 10.93
C PRO A 165 -1.90 1.32 11.17
N ASP A 166 -1.35 1.81 12.26
CA ASP A 166 -1.37 3.19 12.72
C ASP A 166 0.01 3.86 12.63
N HIS A 167 1.03 3.17 12.11
CA HIS A 167 2.39 3.69 12.01
C HIS A 167 2.83 3.82 10.55
N GLY A 168 3.29 5.00 10.16
CA GLY A 168 3.67 5.23 8.77
C GLY A 168 3.75 6.69 8.34
N VAL A 169 4.00 6.87 7.05
CA VAL A 169 3.83 8.15 6.36
C VAL A 169 2.55 8.10 5.55
N LEU A 170 1.62 8.99 5.90
CA LEU A 170 0.32 9.12 5.27
C LEU A 170 0.34 10.26 4.25
N PHE A 171 0.09 9.93 2.99
CA PHE A 171 -0.11 10.87 1.90
C PHE A 171 -1.60 10.99 1.63
N THR A 172 -2.13 12.21 1.57
CA THR A 172 -3.57 12.45 1.38
C THR A 172 -3.83 13.41 0.25
N ALA A 173 -5.01 13.26 -0.37
CA ALA A 173 -5.59 14.26 -1.25
C ALA A 173 -7.06 14.49 -0.86
N SER A 174 -7.33 15.68 -0.33
CA SER A 174 -8.67 16.09 0.09
C SER A 174 -9.28 17.03 -0.94
N PRO A 175 -10.50 16.77 -1.44
CA PRO A 175 -11.19 17.68 -2.34
C PRO A 175 -11.66 18.93 -1.59
N THR A 176 -11.58 20.08 -2.27
CA THR A 176 -12.04 21.39 -1.81
C THR A 176 -12.77 22.12 -2.94
N LEU A 177 -13.39 23.26 -2.64
CA LEU A 177 -14.02 24.11 -3.66
C LEU A 177 -13.03 24.66 -4.70
N PHE A 178 -11.74 24.69 -4.39
CA PHE A 178 -10.68 25.28 -5.23
C PHE A 178 -9.74 24.22 -5.84
N GLY A 179 -10.13 22.95 -5.82
CA GLY A 179 -9.29 21.84 -6.26
C GLY A 179 -8.93 20.91 -5.12
N ARG A 180 -7.78 20.23 -5.21
CA ARG A 180 -7.33 19.28 -4.18
C ARG A 180 -6.21 19.87 -3.36
N ILE A 181 -6.26 19.63 -2.06
CA ILE A 181 -5.14 19.89 -1.16
C ILE A 181 -4.44 18.56 -0.91
N TYR A 182 -3.14 18.57 -1.10
CA TYR A 182 -2.27 17.42 -0.86
C TYR A 182 -1.48 17.66 0.42
N ASN A 183 -1.51 16.69 1.33
CA ASN A 183 -0.76 16.77 2.58
C ASN A 183 -0.07 15.45 2.85
N THR A 184 1.06 15.55 3.55
CA THR A 184 1.80 14.41 4.07
C THR A 184 1.93 14.51 5.57
N TYR A 185 1.69 13.39 6.24
CA TYR A 185 1.72 13.27 7.69
C TYR A 185 2.61 12.10 8.09
N TYR A 186 3.24 12.22 9.25
CA TYR A 186 3.87 11.13 9.95
C TYR A 186 2.97 10.68 11.11
N CYS A 187 2.64 9.40 11.12
CA CYS A 187 1.85 8.75 12.14
C CYS A 187 2.78 7.86 12.98
N ASP A 188 2.91 8.16 14.27
CA ASP A 188 3.81 7.45 15.19
C ASP A 188 3.13 6.28 15.93
N GLY A 189 1.86 6.02 15.61
CA GLY A 189 1.04 4.96 16.19
C GLY A 189 0.31 5.39 17.47
N THR A 190 0.77 6.43 18.17
CA THR A 190 0.14 6.87 19.43
C THR A 190 -1.27 7.41 19.22
N GLN A 191 -1.57 7.88 18.01
CA GLN A 191 -2.89 8.37 17.63
C GLN A 191 -3.91 7.27 17.28
N GLY A 192 -3.47 6.00 17.17
CA GLY A 192 -4.29 4.90 16.68
C GLY A 192 -4.83 5.20 15.26
N ARG A 193 -6.11 4.92 15.05
CA ARG A 193 -6.79 5.11 13.74
C ARG A 193 -7.28 6.53 13.47
N ASP A 194 -7.01 7.47 14.39
CA ASP A 194 -7.36 8.87 14.19
C ASP A 194 -6.22 9.60 13.46
N PHE A 195 -6.19 9.43 12.14
CA PHE A 195 -5.13 10.00 11.30
C PHE A 195 -5.10 11.54 11.30
N SER A 196 -6.15 12.21 11.78
CA SER A 196 -6.17 13.67 11.93
C SER A 196 -5.17 14.19 12.96
N LYS A 197 -4.71 13.32 13.86
CA LYS A 197 -3.71 13.61 14.90
C LYS A 197 -2.28 13.32 14.48
N CYS A 198 -2.05 12.80 13.27
CA CYS A 198 -0.70 12.59 12.77
C CYS A 198 0.03 13.92 12.57
N GLU A 199 1.34 13.91 12.79
CA GLU A 199 2.20 15.09 12.63
C GLU A 199 2.27 15.50 11.16
N ARG A 200 1.92 16.74 10.82
CA ARG A 200 2.07 17.21 9.43
C ARG A 200 3.55 17.47 9.11
N LEU A 201 4.06 16.83 8.07
CA LEU A 201 5.41 17.07 7.57
C LEU A 201 5.43 18.30 6.65
N SER A 202 6.23 19.30 7.00
CA SER A 202 6.46 20.47 6.13
C SER A 202 7.29 20.10 4.90
N ASP A 203 7.04 20.78 3.78
CA ASP A 203 7.75 20.59 2.50
C ASP A 203 7.70 19.17 1.91
N ALA A 204 6.79 18.34 2.40
CA ALA A 204 6.60 16.96 1.97
C ALA A 204 5.42 16.84 0.99
N ASP A 205 5.44 17.57 -0.12
CA ASP A 205 4.38 17.46 -1.14
C ASP A 205 4.45 16.08 -1.85
N PRO A 206 3.34 15.32 -1.99
CA PRO A 206 3.36 13.98 -2.58
C PRO A 206 3.90 13.91 -4.02
N TYR A 207 3.72 14.95 -4.83
CA TYR A 207 4.29 15.02 -6.18
C TYR A 207 5.79 15.31 -6.13
N LYS A 208 6.23 16.24 -5.27
CA LYS A 208 7.66 16.50 -5.06
C LYS A 208 8.40 15.25 -4.59
N LEU A 209 7.76 14.44 -3.75
CA LEU A 209 8.32 13.20 -3.22
C LEU A 209 8.26 12.03 -4.23
N GLY A 210 7.57 12.18 -5.36
CA GLY A 210 7.43 11.13 -6.37
C GLY A 210 6.46 10.01 -5.96
N VAL A 211 5.69 10.20 -4.89
CA VAL A 211 4.61 9.28 -4.51
C VAL A 211 3.47 9.37 -5.51
N LEU A 212 3.17 10.59 -5.95
CA LEU A 212 2.29 10.84 -7.09
C LEU A 212 3.15 11.31 -8.25
N THR A 213 2.87 10.80 -9.46
CA THR A 213 3.65 11.13 -10.64
C THR A 213 2.81 11.84 -11.69
N GLU A 214 1.64 11.32 -12.11
CA GLU A 214 0.66 11.99 -13.00
C GLU A 214 -0.73 11.33 -12.92
#